data_AF-A0A528M9M2-F1
#
_entry.id   AF-A0A528M9M2-F1
#
_cell.length_a   1.000
_cell.length_b   1.000
_cell.length_c   1.000
_cell.angle_alpha   90.00
_cell.angle_beta   90.00
_cell.angle_gamma   90.00
#
_symmetry.space_group_name_H-M   'P 1'
#
loop_
_entity.id
_entity.type
_entity.pdbx_description
1 polymer ?
#
loop_
_entity_poly.entity_id
_entity_poly.type
_entity_poly.pdbx_seq_one_letter_code
_entity_poly.pdbx_strand_id
1 'polypeptide(L)'
;MTKSGSASAASKPSSGRSSRASAAKKEYLSLLAELDRRRRTNQLAAYRPYLRQGEFHAAGATNRERLFMAGNQLGKTRAGGAEWAMHLTGRYPRWWQGKVFDTAVRFWAAGVTGEGTRDNPQRILLGPPQQPAAWGTGMIPADAIVSTMAGRAPGALDSVVVRWGGGGDVQADESVLSFKSYEKGREKWQGETLHGVWFDEEPPLDIYSEGLTRTNATGGITIVTFTPLLGMSDVVLLFLSAQEMEGMGKASG
;
A
#
# COMPACT_ATOMS: atom_id res chain seq x y z
N MET A 1 -1.21 90.47 5.84
CA MET A 1 -0.25 89.56 5.16
C MET A 1 0.34 88.65 6.23
N THR A 2 -0.27 87.49 6.51
CA THR A 2 0.08 86.15 5.96
C THR A 2 1.54 85.78 6.31
N LYS A 3 1.87 84.79 7.15
CA LYS A 3 1.59 83.35 7.07
C LYS A 3 2.09 82.68 8.38
N SER A 4 1.24 81.97 9.12
CA SER A 4 0.97 80.51 9.08
C SER A 4 2.00 79.66 9.85
N GLY A 5 1.56 79.12 10.99
CA GLY A 5 2.29 78.14 11.78
C GLY A 5 2.45 76.79 11.07
N SER A 6 3.58 76.14 11.30
CA SER A 6 3.86 74.78 10.87
C SER A 6 3.35 73.79 11.92
N ALA A 7 2.30 73.05 11.56
CA ALA A 7 1.85 71.89 12.33
C ALA A 7 2.85 70.74 12.15
N SER A 8 3.34 70.20 13.26
CA SER A 8 4.15 68.99 13.30
C SER A 8 3.24 67.77 13.06
N ALA A 9 3.40 67.09 11.93
CA ALA A 9 2.65 65.87 11.61
C ALA A 9 3.35 64.66 12.23
N ALA A 10 2.75 64.07 13.26
CA ALA A 10 3.19 62.81 13.83
C ALA A 10 3.01 61.67 12.82
N SER A 11 4.13 61.08 12.38
CA SER A 11 4.15 59.88 11.55
C SER A 11 3.75 58.66 12.40
N LYS A 12 2.58 58.06 12.09
CA LYS A 12 2.22 56.75 12.67
C LYS A 12 3.06 55.65 12.00
N PRO A 13 3.54 54.63 12.75
CA PRO A 13 4.36 53.58 12.16
C PRO A 13 3.50 52.62 11.34
N SER A 14 3.75 52.54 10.04
CA SER A 14 3.15 51.56 9.12
C SER A 14 3.76 50.15 9.23
N SER A 15 4.74 49.97 10.11
CA SER A 15 5.55 48.74 10.27
C SER A 15 4.78 47.54 10.86
N GLY A 16 3.69 47.79 11.61
CA GLY A 16 2.89 46.72 12.23
C GLY A 16 2.02 45.92 11.25
N ARG A 17 1.63 46.50 10.11
CA ARG A 17 0.75 45.86 9.12
C ARG A 17 1.53 44.98 8.14
N SER A 18 2.74 45.41 7.77
CA SER A 18 3.68 44.66 6.93
C SER A 18 4.25 43.42 7.64
N SER A 19 4.60 43.53 8.92
CA SER A 19 5.11 42.41 9.73
C SER A 19 4.06 41.33 9.97
N ARG A 20 2.80 41.70 10.25
CA ARG A 20 1.69 40.73 10.36
C ARG A 20 1.38 40.03 9.04
N ALA A 21 1.40 40.75 7.91
CA ALA A 21 1.21 40.14 6.59
C ALA A 21 2.33 39.16 6.23
N SER A 22 3.58 39.46 6.62
CA SER A 22 4.73 38.56 6.45
C SER A 22 4.64 37.30 7.32
N ALA A 23 4.22 37.45 8.59
CA ALA A 23 4.01 36.33 9.50
C ALA A 23 2.88 35.40 9.01
N ALA A 24 1.74 35.97 8.60
CA ALA A 24 0.62 35.22 8.04
C ALA A 24 1.00 34.47 6.76
N LYS A 25 1.83 35.08 5.89
CA LYS A 25 2.35 34.41 4.69
C LYS A 25 3.27 33.24 5.04
N LYS A 26 4.14 33.38 6.05
CA LYS A 26 5.04 32.31 6.51
C LYS A 26 4.25 31.15 7.11
N GLU A 27 3.25 31.45 7.93
CA GLU A 27 2.33 30.46 8.51
C GLU A 27 1.55 29.72 7.42
N TYR A 28 0.98 30.45 6.45
CA TYR A 28 0.28 29.87 5.31
C TYR A 28 1.17 28.89 4.51
N LEU A 29 2.42 29.28 4.21
CA LEU A 29 3.36 28.39 3.53
C LEU A 29 3.73 27.16 4.36
N SER A 30 3.85 27.30 5.69
CA SER A 30 4.07 26.17 6.60
C SER A 30 2.91 25.19 6.61
N LEU A 31 1.67 25.70 6.60
CA LEU A 31 0.47 24.86 6.55
C LEU A 31 0.36 24.12 5.21
N LEU A 32 0.67 24.79 4.10
CA LEU A 32 0.72 24.14 2.78
C LEU A 32 1.77 23.04 2.73
N ALA A 33 2.96 23.28 3.27
CA ALA A 33 4.04 22.29 3.33
C ALA A 33 3.65 21.07 4.19
N GLU A 34 2.98 21.28 5.33
CA GLU A 34 2.51 20.20 6.19
C GLU A 34 1.37 19.40 5.56
N LEU A 35 0.41 20.06 4.89
CA LEU A 35 -0.64 19.38 4.14
C LEU A 35 -0.07 18.51 3.02
N ASP A 36 0.88 19.06 2.27
CA ASP A 36 1.55 18.33 1.19
C ASP A 36 2.37 17.15 1.72
N ARG A 37 3.09 17.34 2.84
CA ARG A 37 3.80 16.26 3.53
C ARG A 37 2.84 15.14 3.93
N ARG A 38 1.75 15.46 4.64
CA ARG A 38 0.74 14.45 5.08
C ARG A 38 0.11 13.70 3.91
N ARG A 39 -0.17 14.42 2.81
CA ARG A 39 -0.72 13.82 1.60
C ARG A 39 0.27 12.85 0.96
N ARG A 40 1.55 13.23 0.89
CA ARG A 40 2.61 12.40 0.31
C ARG A 40 2.94 11.16 1.16
N THR A 41 2.87 11.28 2.49
CA THR A 41 3.27 10.21 3.42
C THR A 41 2.14 9.31 3.89
N ASN A 42 0.94 9.42 3.30
CA ASN A 42 -0.21 8.59 3.64
C ASN A 42 -1.14 8.44 2.41
N GLN A 43 -0.67 7.71 1.40
CA GLN A 43 -1.49 7.46 0.21
C GLN A 43 -2.73 6.62 0.52
N LEU A 44 -2.67 5.79 1.58
CA LEU A 44 -3.79 4.95 2.00
C LEU A 44 -5.05 5.75 2.31
N ALA A 45 -4.90 6.86 3.05
CA ALA A 45 -6.03 7.72 3.39
C ALA A 45 -6.73 8.30 2.14
N ALA A 46 -5.96 8.55 1.08
CA ALA A 46 -6.45 9.06 -0.20
C ALA A 46 -6.93 7.95 -1.16
N TYR A 47 -6.69 6.67 -0.86
CA TYR A 47 -7.08 5.57 -1.73
C TYR A 47 -8.61 5.46 -1.81
N ARG A 48 -9.13 5.46 -3.04
CA ARG A 48 -10.54 5.23 -3.35
C ARG A 48 -10.59 4.20 -4.49
N PRO A 49 -11.06 2.97 -4.22
CA PRO A 49 -11.17 1.98 -5.26
C PRO A 49 -12.23 2.40 -6.28
N TYR A 50 -11.97 2.15 -7.56
CA TYR A 50 -13.06 2.12 -8.54
C TYR A 50 -13.85 0.81 -8.40
N LEU A 51 -14.96 0.69 -9.12
CA LEU A 51 -15.92 -0.41 -8.94
C LEU A 51 -15.27 -1.81 -8.83
N ARG A 52 -14.46 -2.23 -9.82
CA ARG A 52 -13.85 -3.58 -9.79
C ARG A 52 -12.84 -3.79 -8.66
N GLN A 53 -12.13 -2.74 -8.27
CA GLN A 53 -11.26 -2.80 -7.08
C GLN A 53 -12.10 -3.00 -5.81
N GLY A 54 -13.22 -2.27 -5.70
CA GLY A 54 -14.15 -2.39 -4.59
C GLY A 54 -14.75 -3.79 -4.50
N GLU A 55 -15.18 -4.35 -5.63
CA GLU A 55 -15.68 -5.73 -5.74
C GLU A 55 -14.61 -6.76 -5.30
N PHE A 56 -13.38 -6.61 -5.78
CA PHE A 56 -12.26 -7.46 -5.37
C PHE A 56 -11.99 -7.41 -3.86
N HIS A 57 -12.01 -6.22 -3.26
CA HIS A 57 -11.85 -6.06 -1.82
C HIS A 57 -13.00 -6.68 -1.03
N ALA A 58 -14.25 -6.38 -1.42
CA ALA A 58 -15.46 -6.87 -0.76
C ALA A 58 -15.56 -8.40 -0.81
N ALA A 59 -15.15 -9.02 -1.92
CA ALA A 59 -15.10 -10.47 -2.05
C ALA A 59 -14.23 -11.14 -0.98
N GLY A 60 -13.29 -10.41 -0.37
CA GLY A 60 -12.43 -10.93 0.70
C GLY A 60 -13.15 -11.23 2.00
N ALA A 61 -14.38 -10.71 2.19
CA ALA A 61 -15.19 -11.04 3.36
C ALA A 61 -15.59 -12.51 3.43
N THR A 62 -15.82 -13.14 2.27
CA THR A 62 -16.30 -14.52 2.17
C THR A 62 -15.29 -15.46 1.52
N ASN A 63 -14.36 -14.94 0.71
CA ASN A 63 -13.40 -15.75 -0.02
C ASN A 63 -11.98 -15.55 0.54
N ARG A 64 -11.37 -16.65 1.00
CA ARG A 64 -9.97 -16.66 1.46
C ARG A 64 -8.99 -16.50 0.31
N GLU A 65 -9.33 -16.99 -0.87
CA GLU A 65 -8.51 -16.93 -2.08
C GLU A 65 -9.18 -16.00 -3.10
N ARG A 66 -8.43 -15.04 -3.64
CA ARG A 66 -8.95 -14.12 -4.66
C ARG A 66 -7.93 -13.85 -5.74
N LEU A 67 -8.43 -13.77 -6.96
CA LEU A 67 -7.67 -13.37 -8.13
C LEU A 67 -8.18 -12.03 -8.65
N PHE A 68 -7.29 -11.04 -8.77
CA PHE A 68 -7.56 -9.81 -9.51
C PHE A 68 -6.84 -9.83 -10.85
N MET A 69 -7.54 -10.33 -11.86
CA MET A 69 -7.06 -10.40 -13.23
C MET A 69 -7.48 -9.14 -14.00
N ALA A 70 -6.51 -8.36 -14.45
CA ALA A 70 -6.75 -7.14 -15.21
C ALA A 70 -5.58 -6.82 -16.16
N GLY A 71 -5.88 -6.11 -17.25
CA GLY A 71 -4.89 -5.56 -18.18
C GLY A 71 -3.80 -4.71 -17.52
N ASN A 72 -2.73 -4.46 -18.27
CA ASN A 72 -1.63 -3.62 -17.82
C ASN A 72 -2.11 -2.22 -17.40
N GLN A 73 -1.51 -1.70 -16.33
CA GLN A 73 -1.81 -0.36 -15.77
C GLN A 73 -3.25 -0.13 -15.27
N LEU A 74 -4.08 -1.18 -15.15
CA LEU A 74 -5.44 -1.07 -14.58
C LEU A 74 -5.48 -1.06 -13.05
N GLY A 75 -4.35 -0.81 -12.39
CA GLY A 75 -4.30 -0.61 -10.94
C GLY A 75 -4.39 -1.88 -10.08
N LYS A 76 -4.13 -3.07 -10.64
CA LYS A 76 -4.12 -4.35 -9.90
C LYS A 76 -3.16 -4.36 -8.71
N THR A 77 -1.88 -4.02 -8.92
CA THR A 77 -0.85 -3.96 -7.87
C THR A 77 -1.16 -2.84 -6.86
N ARG A 78 -1.80 -1.76 -7.31
CA ARG A 78 -2.25 -0.68 -6.43
C ARG A 78 -3.36 -1.16 -5.49
N ALA A 79 -4.29 -1.98 -5.97
CA ALA A 79 -5.34 -2.58 -5.15
C ALA A 79 -4.76 -3.55 -4.12
N GLY A 80 -3.88 -4.47 -4.56
CA GLY A 80 -3.18 -5.39 -3.65
C GLY A 80 -2.40 -4.64 -2.57
N GLY A 81 -1.66 -3.60 -2.95
CA GLY A 81 -0.88 -2.79 -2.01
C GLY A 81 -1.75 -1.98 -1.03
N ALA A 82 -2.89 -1.45 -1.49
CA ALA A 82 -3.83 -0.75 -0.61
C ALA A 82 -4.42 -1.71 0.42
N GLU A 83 -4.90 -2.88 -0.01
CA GLU A 83 -5.45 -3.90 0.88
C GLU A 83 -4.40 -4.41 1.88
N TRP A 84 -3.19 -4.71 1.42
CA TRP A 84 -2.07 -5.08 2.31
C TRP A 84 -1.80 -4.02 3.36
N ALA A 85 -1.73 -2.75 2.97
CA ALA A 85 -1.49 -1.66 3.91
C ALA A 85 -2.63 -1.50 4.93
N MET A 86 -3.90 -1.72 4.55
CA MET A 86 -5.03 -1.69 5.50
C MET A 86 -4.89 -2.78 6.56
N HIS A 87 -4.58 -4.01 6.13
CA HIS A 87 -4.41 -5.13 7.04
C HIS A 87 -3.20 -4.96 7.96
N LEU A 88 -2.04 -4.57 7.41
CA LEU A 88 -0.80 -4.36 8.18
C LEU A 88 -0.96 -3.29 9.26
N THR A 89 -1.72 -2.22 8.96
CA THR A 89 -1.90 -1.09 9.88
C THR A 89 -3.15 -1.20 10.75
N GLY A 90 -4.08 -2.10 10.42
CA GLY A 90 -5.43 -2.14 10.98
C GLY A 90 -6.31 -0.94 10.57
N ARG A 91 -5.87 -0.08 9.64
CA ARG A 91 -6.57 1.16 9.27
C ARG A 91 -7.57 0.91 8.13
N TYR A 92 -8.71 0.33 8.48
CA TYR A 92 -9.79 0.11 7.53
C TYR A 92 -10.62 1.39 7.31
N PRO A 93 -10.77 1.88 6.06
CA PRO A 93 -11.63 3.02 5.78
C PRO A 93 -13.10 2.66 5.92
N ARG A 94 -13.97 3.65 6.14
CA ARG A 94 -15.43 3.43 6.36
C ARG A 94 -16.15 2.69 5.23
N TRP A 95 -15.62 2.73 4.01
CA TRP A 95 -16.19 2.03 2.86
C TRP A 95 -15.74 0.57 2.75
N TRP A 96 -14.78 0.14 3.59
CA TRP A 96 -14.22 -1.21 3.56
C TRP A 96 -15.29 -2.25 3.89
N GLN A 97 -15.38 -3.26 3.04
CA GLN A 97 -16.36 -4.36 3.15
C GLN A 97 -15.69 -5.74 3.04
N GLY A 98 -14.36 -5.79 2.97
CA GLY A 98 -13.61 -7.05 2.89
C GLY A 98 -13.31 -7.66 4.26
N LYS A 99 -12.37 -8.61 4.30
CA LYS A 99 -11.90 -9.20 5.57
C LYS A 99 -11.35 -8.12 6.50
N VAL A 100 -11.55 -8.29 7.80
CA VAL A 100 -10.90 -7.48 8.84
C VAL A 100 -10.11 -8.42 9.74
N PHE A 101 -8.89 -8.02 10.06
CA PHE A 101 -8.08 -8.61 11.13
C PHE A 101 -8.15 -7.70 12.36
N ASP A 102 -8.46 -8.28 13.51
CA ASP A 102 -8.57 -7.65 14.82
C ASP A 102 -7.29 -7.76 15.66
N THR A 103 -6.23 -8.33 15.08
CA THR A 103 -4.88 -8.39 15.66
C THR A 103 -3.83 -8.01 14.62
N ALA A 104 -2.61 -7.76 15.07
CA ALA A 104 -1.46 -7.62 14.19
C ALA A 104 -1.24 -8.87 13.32
N VAL A 105 -0.73 -8.67 12.10
CA VAL A 105 -0.63 -9.70 11.06
C VAL A 105 0.80 -9.95 10.62
N ARG A 106 1.05 -11.16 10.11
CA ARG A 106 2.29 -11.56 9.43
C ARG A 106 1.97 -11.89 7.99
N PHE A 107 2.45 -11.06 7.07
CA PHE A 107 2.13 -11.14 5.65
C PHE A 107 3.37 -11.30 4.80
N TRP A 108 3.21 -11.97 3.67
CA TRP A 108 4.17 -11.92 2.57
C TRP A 108 3.63 -11.15 1.37
N ALA A 109 4.52 -10.49 0.65
CA ALA A 109 4.28 -9.99 -0.71
C ALA A 109 5.42 -10.48 -1.62
N ALA A 110 5.06 -11.05 -2.76
CA ALA A 110 6.01 -11.74 -3.61
C ALA A 110 5.79 -11.42 -5.08
N GLY A 111 6.87 -11.44 -5.86
CA GLY A 111 6.83 -11.37 -7.31
C GLY A 111 7.75 -12.40 -7.95
N VAL A 112 7.86 -12.34 -9.28
CA VAL A 112 8.66 -13.30 -10.07
C VAL A 112 10.14 -13.31 -9.64
N THR A 113 10.77 -12.14 -9.63
CA THR A 113 12.18 -11.95 -9.24
C THR A 113 12.31 -11.02 -8.03
N GLY A 114 13.49 -10.99 -7.40
CA GLY A 114 13.80 -10.04 -6.34
C GLY A 114 13.64 -8.59 -6.78
N GLU A 115 14.13 -8.25 -7.98
CA GLU A 115 13.96 -6.92 -8.58
C GLU A 115 12.49 -6.62 -8.88
N GLY A 116 11.74 -7.58 -9.43
CA GLY A 116 10.30 -7.41 -9.69
C GLY A 116 9.52 -7.14 -8.42
N THR A 117 9.84 -7.86 -7.33
CA THR A 117 9.24 -7.65 -6.01
C THR A 117 9.59 -6.27 -5.44
N ARG A 118 10.85 -5.83 -5.60
CA ARG A 118 11.30 -4.49 -5.20
C ARG A 118 10.57 -3.39 -5.97
N ASP A 119 10.47 -3.53 -7.29
CA ASP A 119 10.01 -2.47 -8.18
C ASP A 119 8.48 -2.43 -8.33
N ASN A 120 7.77 -3.50 -7.95
CA ASN A 120 6.31 -3.57 -7.92
C ASN A 120 5.73 -3.50 -6.49
N PRO A 121 5.53 -4.62 -5.76
CA PRO A 121 4.83 -4.57 -4.48
C PRO A 121 5.55 -3.72 -3.44
N GLN A 122 6.88 -3.83 -3.30
CA GLN A 122 7.61 -2.99 -2.33
C GLN A 122 7.49 -1.51 -2.69
N ARG A 123 7.68 -1.11 -3.96
CA ARG A 123 7.52 0.30 -4.36
C ARG A 123 6.13 0.85 -4.06
N ILE A 124 5.08 0.07 -4.32
CA ILE A 124 3.70 0.50 -4.04
C ILE A 124 3.45 0.63 -2.54
N LEU A 125 3.98 -0.29 -1.73
CA LEU A 125 3.78 -0.29 -0.28
C LEU A 125 4.61 0.79 0.41
N LEU A 126 5.89 0.96 0.05
CA LEU A 126 6.84 1.79 0.80
C LEU A 126 7.15 3.11 0.10
N GLY A 127 7.13 3.17 -1.23
CA GLY A 127 7.66 4.28 -2.02
C GLY A 127 8.91 3.88 -2.82
N PRO A 128 9.58 4.84 -3.50
CA PRO A 128 10.68 4.54 -4.43
C PRO A 128 11.83 3.75 -3.78
N PRO A 129 12.16 2.53 -4.26
CA PRO A 129 13.18 1.69 -3.65
C PRO A 129 14.59 2.31 -3.60
N GLN A 130 14.93 3.11 -4.62
CA GLN A 130 16.23 3.75 -4.77
C GLN A 130 16.41 4.98 -3.86
N GLN A 131 15.35 5.41 -3.16
CA GLN A 131 15.34 6.61 -2.33
C GLN A 131 14.82 6.29 -0.92
N PRO A 132 15.68 5.79 -0.01
CA PRO A 132 15.26 5.44 1.35
C PRO A 132 14.59 6.59 2.12
N ALA A 133 15.01 7.83 1.85
CA ALA A 133 14.39 9.03 2.44
C ALA A 133 12.94 9.27 1.98
N ALA A 134 12.51 8.62 0.89
CA ALA A 134 11.14 8.66 0.38
C ALA A 134 10.31 7.44 0.81
N TRP A 135 10.86 6.53 1.64
CA TRP A 135 10.05 5.44 2.21
C TRP A 135 9.00 5.99 3.18
N GLY A 136 7.83 5.35 3.19
CA GLY A 136 6.61 5.87 3.82
C GLY A 136 5.79 6.80 2.93
N THR A 137 6.18 6.98 1.66
CA THR A 137 5.35 7.69 0.66
C THR A 137 4.46 6.77 -0.17
N GLY A 138 4.49 5.46 0.12
CA GLY A 138 3.62 4.46 -0.50
C GLY A 138 2.27 4.29 0.20
N MET A 139 1.70 3.10 0.06
CA MET A 139 0.44 2.72 0.71
C MET A 139 0.60 2.52 2.22
N ILE A 140 1.75 2.05 2.71
CA ILE A 140 2.00 2.01 4.15
C ILE A 140 2.34 3.44 4.59
N PRO A 141 1.53 4.05 5.47
CA PRO A 141 1.79 5.42 5.93
C PRO A 141 3.13 5.53 6.67
N ALA A 142 3.86 6.63 6.46
CA ALA A 142 5.18 6.81 7.08
C ALA A 142 5.14 6.73 8.62
N ASP A 143 4.05 7.21 9.23
CA ASP A 143 3.87 7.18 10.69
C ASP A 143 3.66 5.76 11.24
N ALA A 144 3.31 4.80 10.37
CA ALA A 144 3.11 3.39 10.74
C ALA A 144 4.39 2.55 10.61
N ILE A 145 5.40 3.00 9.87
CA ILE A 145 6.64 2.24 9.68
C ILE A 145 7.48 2.34 10.95
N VAL A 146 7.77 1.21 11.58
CA VAL A 146 8.61 1.13 12.79
C VAL A 146 10.06 0.88 12.40
N SER A 147 10.31 -0.11 11.56
CA SER A 147 11.65 -0.45 11.09
C SER A 147 11.61 -1.18 9.76
N THR A 148 12.74 -1.19 9.06
CA THR A 148 12.95 -1.90 7.80
C THR A 148 14.21 -2.72 7.87
N MET A 149 14.18 -3.96 7.37
CA MET A 149 15.35 -4.82 7.25
C MET A 149 15.78 -4.87 5.79
N ALA A 150 17.04 -4.51 5.53
CA ALA A 150 17.58 -4.48 4.18
C ALA A 150 17.67 -5.90 3.58
N GLY A 151 17.29 -6.02 2.32
CA GLY A 151 17.50 -7.21 1.52
C GLY A 151 18.91 -7.27 0.94
N ARG A 152 19.17 -8.30 0.13
CA ARG A 152 20.50 -8.51 -0.49
C ARG A 152 20.78 -7.59 -1.67
N ALA A 153 19.74 -7.17 -2.40
CA ALA A 153 19.87 -6.30 -3.57
C ALA A 153 19.73 -4.82 -3.18
N PRO A 154 20.41 -3.89 -3.89
CA PRO A 154 20.28 -2.46 -3.62
C PRO A 154 18.83 -1.98 -3.68
N GLY A 155 18.42 -1.28 -2.60
CA GLY A 155 17.07 -0.75 -2.43
C GLY A 155 15.98 -1.81 -2.15
N ALA A 156 16.31 -3.10 -2.18
CA ALA A 156 15.37 -4.15 -1.79
C ALA A 156 15.30 -4.28 -0.27
N LEU A 157 14.11 -4.58 0.24
CA LEU A 157 13.86 -4.90 1.62
C LEU A 157 13.61 -6.40 1.77
N ASP A 158 14.10 -6.97 2.86
CA ASP A 158 13.70 -8.31 3.28
C ASP A 158 12.35 -8.25 4.00
N SER A 159 12.21 -7.31 4.94
CA SER A 159 10.98 -7.11 5.70
C SER A 159 10.80 -5.70 6.24
N VAL A 160 9.57 -5.41 6.67
CA VAL A 160 9.13 -4.14 7.25
C VAL A 160 8.27 -4.44 8.47
N VAL A 161 8.56 -3.76 9.58
CA VAL A 161 7.74 -3.80 10.79
C VAL A 161 6.81 -2.59 10.77
N VAL A 162 5.52 -2.84 10.95
CA VAL A 162 4.45 -1.86 10.83
C VAL A 162 3.63 -1.83 12.11
N ARG A 163 3.44 -0.64 12.68
CA ARG A 163 2.56 -0.43 13.84
C ARG A 163 1.11 -0.70 13.45
N TRP A 164 0.50 -1.66 14.12
CA TRP A 164 -0.91 -2.04 13.98
C TRP A 164 -1.77 -1.28 15.00
N GLY A 165 -3.03 -0.98 14.69
CA GLY A 165 -3.92 -0.29 15.64
C GLY A 165 -3.90 1.24 15.52
N GLY A 166 -3.86 1.78 14.29
CA GLY A 166 -4.25 3.17 14.06
C GLY A 166 -3.32 4.23 14.66
N GLY A 167 -2.02 4.18 14.39
CA GLY A 167 -1.13 5.36 14.36
C GLY A 167 -1.27 6.37 15.50
N GLY A 168 -0.99 5.94 16.73
CA GLY A 168 -1.06 6.84 17.89
C GLY A 168 -1.15 6.10 19.22
N ASP A 169 -1.52 4.82 19.20
CA ASP A 169 -1.58 4.00 20.39
C ASP A 169 -0.17 3.56 20.83
N VAL A 170 0.17 3.81 22.10
CA VAL A 170 1.49 3.53 22.68
C VAL A 170 1.62 2.05 23.03
N GLN A 171 0.51 1.29 23.05
CA GLN A 171 0.45 -0.16 23.25
C GLN A 171 0.16 -0.92 21.93
N ALA A 172 0.36 -0.27 20.79
CA ALA A 172 0.09 -0.86 19.48
C ALA A 172 0.99 -2.09 19.21
N ASP A 173 0.35 -3.22 18.88
CA ASP A 173 1.05 -4.40 18.35
C ASP A 173 1.74 -4.10 17.01
N GLU A 174 2.62 -5.01 16.59
CA GLU A 174 3.40 -4.88 15.36
C GLU A 174 3.05 -5.97 14.35
N SER A 175 2.64 -5.54 13.16
CA SER A 175 2.55 -6.39 11.98
C SER A 175 3.90 -6.49 11.29
N VAL A 176 4.14 -7.60 10.60
CA VAL A 176 5.35 -7.81 9.79
C VAL A 176 4.97 -8.12 8.36
N LEU A 177 5.59 -7.38 7.44
CA LEU A 177 5.56 -7.68 6.01
C LEU A 177 6.94 -8.17 5.58
N SER A 178 7.01 -9.35 4.97
CA SER A 178 8.25 -9.84 4.34
C SER A 178 8.10 -9.96 2.83
N PHE A 179 9.17 -9.65 2.09
CA PHE A 179 9.21 -9.72 0.64
C PHE A 179 9.85 -11.03 0.18
N LYS A 180 9.21 -11.72 -0.77
CA LYS A 180 9.69 -12.99 -1.33
C LYS A 180 9.79 -12.89 -2.85
N SER A 181 10.57 -13.79 -3.46
CA SER A 181 10.58 -13.95 -4.92
C SER A 181 10.39 -15.41 -5.30
N TYR A 182 9.70 -15.67 -6.42
CA TYR A 182 9.42 -17.02 -6.89
C TYR A 182 10.69 -17.74 -7.34
N GLU A 183 11.64 -17.01 -7.95
CA GLU A 183 12.93 -17.53 -8.43
C GLU A 183 13.76 -18.25 -7.35
N LYS A 184 13.51 -17.98 -6.06
CA LYS A 184 14.24 -18.59 -4.95
C LYS A 184 13.78 -20.01 -4.62
N GLY A 185 12.75 -20.50 -5.30
CA GLY A 185 12.22 -21.84 -5.14
C GLY A 185 11.33 -22.00 -3.91
N ARG A 186 10.60 -23.12 -3.91
CA ARG A 186 9.60 -23.51 -2.91
C ARG A 186 10.17 -23.65 -1.51
N GLU A 187 11.45 -23.98 -1.36
CA GLU A 187 12.10 -24.20 -0.07
C GLU A 187 12.10 -22.94 0.80
N LYS A 188 12.13 -21.75 0.19
CA LYS A 188 12.08 -20.46 0.90
C LYS A 188 10.68 -20.04 1.36
N TRP A 189 9.67 -20.84 1.02
CA TRP A 189 8.27 -20.63 1.36
C TRP A 189 7.79 -21.51 2.52
N GLN A 190 8.67 -22.35 3.05
CA GLN A 190 8.36 -23.26 4.17
C GLN A 190 8.55 -22.58 5.54
N GLY A 191 7.91 -23.14 6.57
CA GLY A 191 8.17 -22.88 7.98
C GLY A 191 7.36 -21.78 8.66
N GLU A 192 6.92 -20.75 7.94
CA GLU A 192 6.26 -19.59 8.59
C GLU A 192 4.73 -19.69 8.57
N THR A 193 4.08 -19.37 9.69
CA THR A 193 2.60 -19.27 9.75
C THR A 193 2.18 -17.84 9.44
N LEU A 194 1.34 -17.67 8.43
CA LEU A 194 1.02 -16.36 7.85
C LEU A 194 -0.47 -16.06 7.97
N HIS A 195 -0.80 -14.78 8.12
CA HIS A 195 -2.17 -14.29 8.03
C HIS A 195 -2.56 -13.98 6.58
N GLY A 196 -1.58 -13.81 5.70
CA GLY A 196 -1.85 -13.68 4.29
C GLY A 196 -0.63 -13.63 3.38
N VAL A 197 -0.87 -13.95 2.11
CA VAL A 197 0.14 -14.02 1.05
C VAL A 197 -0.38 -13.29 -0.18
N TRP A 198 0.42 -12.33 -0.67
CA TRP A 198 0.14 -11.65 -1.92
C TRP A 198 1.13 -12.09 -2.98
N PHE A 199 0.60 -12.70 -4.03
CA PHE A 199 1.29 -13.03 -5.26
C PHE A 199 1.08 -11.91 -6.29
N ASP A 200 2.10 -11.09 -6.53
CA ASP A 200 2.15 -10.16 -7.65
C ASP A 200 2.72 -10.89 -8.86
N GLU A 201 2.06 -10.73 -10.00
CA GLU A 201 2.20 -11.60 -11.17
C GLU A 201 1.89 -13.08 -10.88
N GLU A 202 1.89 -13.90 -11.93
CA GLU A 202 1.50 -15.30 -11.84
C GLU A 202 2.58 -16.16 -11.14
N PRO A 203 2.28 -16.84 -10.03
CA PRO A 203 3.21 -17.75 -9.39
C PRO A 203 3.16 -19.16 -10.02
N PRO A 204 4.28 -19.91 -9.98
CA PRO A 204 4.24 -21.36 -10.16
C PRO A 204 3.26 -22.04 -9.18
N LEU A 205 2.58 -23.10 -9.63
CA LEU A 205 1.53 -23.79 -8.85
C LEU A 205 2.03 -24.35 -7.51
N ASP A 206 3.27 -24.86 -7.47
CA ASP A 206 3.89 -25.43 -6.29
C ASP A 206 4.17 -24.37 -5.20
N ILE A 207 4.56 -23.16 -5.63
CA ILE A 207 4.73 -21.98 -4.79
C ILE A 207 3.38 -21.44 -4.31
N TYR A 208 2.38 -21.37 -5.19
CA TYR A 208 1.01 -20.99 -4.83
C TYR A 208 0.45 -21.90 -3.73
N SER A 209 0.54 -23.21 -3.94
CA SER A 209 0.09 -24.25 -2.99
C SER A 209 0.85 -24.18 -1.66
N GLU A 210 2.14 -23.84 -1.69
CA GLU A 210 2.92 -23.67 -0.47
C GLU A 210 2.46 -22.45 0.34
N GLY A 211 2.24 -21.31 -0.31
CA GLY A 211 1.73 -20.10 0.32
C GLY A 211 0.34 -20.29 0.93
N LEU A 212 -0.54 -21.00 0.24
CA LEU A 212 -1.84 -21.44 0.77
C LEU A 212 -1.71 -22.23 2.07
N THR A 213 -0.79 -23.19 2.10
CA THR A 213 -0.55 -24.01 3.30
C THR A 213 -0.15 -23.13 4.49
N ARG A 214 0.60 -22.04 4.26
CA ARG A 214 1.02 -21.12 5.33
C ARG A 214 -0.13 -20.34 5.96
N THR A 215 -1.25 -20.15 5.25
CA THR A 215 -2.41 -19.40 5.75
C THR A 215 -3.48 -20.28 6.40
N ASN A 216 -3.33 -21.60 6.37
CA ASN A 216 -4.34 -22.53 6.90
C ASN A 216 -4.54 -22.41 8.41
N ALA A 217 -3.46 -22.33 9.19
CA ALA A 217 -3.55 -22.28 10.64
C ALA A 217 -4.22 -21.00 11.17
N THR A 218 -4.16 -19.91 10.40
CA THR A 218 -4.70 -18.59 10.79
C THR A 218 -6.07 -18.30 10.18
N GLY A 219 -6.57 -19.14 9.28
CA GLY A 219 -7.71 -18.78 8.42
C GLY A 219 -7.41 -17.54 7.57
N GLY A 220 -6.15 -17.37 7.19
CA GLY A 220 -5.63 -16.22 6.47
C GLY A 220 -6.10 -16.13 5.02
N ILE A 221 -5.63 -15.10 4.31
CA ILE A 221 -6.04 -14.78 2.95
C ILE A 221 -4.90 -14.90 1.95
N THR A 222 -5.23 -15.27 0.73
CA THR A 222 -4.33 -15.27 -0.41
C THR A 222 -4.92 -14.39 -1.50
N ILE A 223 -4.11 -13.47 -2.03
CA ILE A 223 -4.49 -12.70 -3.22
C ILE A 223 -3.45 -12.90 -4.34
N VAL A 224 -3.95 -12.94 -5.56
CA VAL A 224 -3.12 -12.95 -6.77
C VAL A 224 -3.48 -11.73 -7.61
N THR A 225 -2.49 -10.96 -8.04
CA THR A 225 -2.67 -9.80 -8.93
C THR A 225 -1.77 -9.95 -10.15
N PHE A 226 -2.33 -10.31 -11.31
CA PHE A 226 -1.52 -10.48 -12.52
C PHE A 226 -2.27 -10.06 -13.79
N THR A 227 -1.51 -9.90 -14.87
CA THR A 227 -2.06 -9.69 -16.21
C THR A 227 -1.98 -11.00 -16.99
N PRO A 228 -3.07 -11.49 -17.62
CA PRO A 228 -2.98 -12.66 -18.47
C PRO A 228 -2.22 -12.27 -19.74
N LEU A 229 -0.96 -12.72 -19.85
CA LEU A 229 -0.11 -12.47 -21.02
C LEU A 229 -0.01 -13.67 -21.97
N LEU A 230 -0.30 -14.91 -21.50
CA LEU A 230 0.04 -16.15 -22.22
C LEU A 230 -1.06 -17.24 -22.24
N GLY A 231 -2.34 -16.88 -22.09
CA GLY A 231 -3.45 -17.85 -22.08
C GLY A 231 -3.83 -18.34 -20.68
N MET A 232 -4.58 -19.45 -20.58
CA MET A 232 -5.02 -20.02 -19.30
C MET A 232 -3.88 -20.78 -18.64
N SER A 233 -3.43 -20.31 -17.47
CA SER A 233 -2.45 -21.00 -16.64
C SER A 233 -3.09 -21.89 -15.58
N ASP A 234 -2.31 -22.82 -15.02
CA ASP A 234 -2.78 -23.74 -13.98
C ASP A 234 -3.34 -23.01 -12.75
N VAL A 235 -2.76 -21.86 -12.37
CA VAL A 235 -3.28 -21.05 -11.27
C VAL A 235 -4.62 -20.42 -11.64
N VAL A 236 -4.78 -19.93 -12.88
CA VAL A 236 -6.06 -19.37 -13.35
C VAL A 236 -7.16 -20.41 -13.32
N LEU A 237 -6.86 -21.65 -13.72
CA LEU A 237 -7.84 -22.74 -13.71
C LEU A 237 -8.38 -23.05 -12.31
N LEU A 238 -7.63 -22.76 -11.24
CA LEU A 238 -8.13 -22.90 -9.86
C LEU A 238 -9.20 -21.85 -9.50
N PHE A 239 -9.23 -20.72 -10.19
CA PHE A 239 -10.16 -19.62 -9.94
C PHE A 239 -11.37 -19.60 -10.88
N LEU A 240 -11.41 -20.46 -11.90
CA LEU A 240 -12.52 -20.54 -12.84
C LEU A 240 -13.50 -21.63 -12.44
N SER A 241 -14.79 -21.31 -12.42
CA SER A 241 -15.84 -22.32 -12.38
C SER A 241 -15.94 -23.06 -13.72
N ALA A 242 -16.50 -24.28 -13.71
CA ALA A 242 -16.74 -25.06 -14.93
C ALA A 242 -17.56 -24.30 -15.99
N GLN A 243 -18.48 -23.42 -15.55
CA GLN A 243 -19.30 -22.58 -16.43
C GLN A 243 -18.51 -21.44 -17.08
N GLU A 244 -17.57 -20.84 -16.35
CA GLU A 244 -16.70 -19.78 -16.88
C GLU A 244 -15.69 -20.36 -17.88
N MET A 245 -15.22 -21.58 -17.65
CA MET A 245 -14.38 -22.31 -18.61
C MET A 245 -15.11 -22.57 -19.95
N GLU A 246 -16.37 -22.98 -19.92
CA GLU A 246 -17.18 -23.19 -21.14
C GLU A 246 -17.51 -21.90 -21.89
N GLY A 247 -17.76 -20.81 -21.16
CA GLY A 247 -18.05 -19.49 -21.75
C GLY A 247 -16.85 -18.88 -22.47
N MET A 248 -15.64 -19.09 -21.93
CA MET A 248 -14.40 -18.55 -22.50
C MET A 248 -13.92 -19.33 -23.74
N GLY A 249 -14.17 -20.65 -23.82
CA GLY A 249 -13.83 -21.45 -25.00
C GLY A 249 -14.62 -21.06 -26.26
N LYS A 250 -15.79 -20.43 -26.11
CA LYS A 250 -16.62 -19.93 -27.23
C LYS A 250 -16.21 -18.56 -27.74
N ALA A 251 -15.40 -17.80 -27.00
CA ALA A 251 -14.95 -16.46 -27.40
C ALA A 251 -13.65 -16.48 -28.25
N SER A 252 -13.00 -17.64 -28.32
CA SER A 252 -11.77 -17.89 -29.09
C SER A 252 -12.00 -18.74 -30.36
N GLY A 253 -13.26 -18.93 -30.77
CA GLY A 253 -13.65 -19.61 -32.00
C GLY A 253 -14.23 -18.65 -33.04
#